data_AF-A0A7X6THP2-F1
#
_entry.id   AF-A0A7X6THP2-F1
#
_cell.length_a   1.000
_cell.length_b   1.000
_cell.length_c   1.000
_cell.angle_alpha   90.00
_cell.angle_beta   90.00
_cell.angle_gamma   90.00
#
_symmetry.space_group_name_H-M   'P 1'
#
loop_
_entity.id
_entity.type
_entity.pdbx_description
1 polymer ?
#
loop_
_entity_poly.entity_id
_entity_poly.type
_entity_poly.pdbx_seq_one_letter_code
_entity_poly.pdbx_strand_id
1 'polypeptide(L)'
;ALDSAAALSRIDPDFIRIRTLALPDGLDLADEAARGRFDPLVDREVAEELLLFLESLTGITSRVVSDHILNLFEEIEGRLPEDRERMTGVIRRFLALDPAEQLLYQVGRRTGVFQRLDDLQDPVRRGHARHWVERFAVTPENVDQVTGALMQRFI
;
A
#
# COMPACT_ATOMS: atom_id res chain seq x y z
N ALA A 1 10.53 -9.06 -0.86
CA ALA A 1 9.59 -9.97 -0.17
C ALA A 1 10.21 -11.26 0.42
N LEU A 2 10.73 -12.20 -0.39
CA LEU A 2 10.99 -13.59 0.02
C LEU A 2 11.98 -13.73 1.18
N ASP A 3 13.13 -13.05 1.13
CA ASP A 3 14.14 -13.14 2.19
C ASP A 3 13.62 -12.62 3.54
N SER A 4 12.86 -11.52 3.51
CA SER A 4 12.18 -10.96 4.69
C SER A 4 11.17 -11.95 5.27
N ALA A 5 10.35 -12.57 4.42
CA ALA A 5 9.38 -13.58 4.86
C ALA A 5 10.09 -14.80 5.45
N ALA A 6 11.15 -15.30 4.82
CA ALA A 6 11.94 -16.42 5.31
C ALA A 6 12.61 -16.12 6.65
N ALA A 7 13.13 -14.89 6.83
CA ALA A 7 13.70 -14.46 8.10
C ALA A 7 12.66 -14.42 9.22
N LEU A 8 11.52 -13.76 8.99
CA LEU A 8 10.45 -13.66 9.98
C LEU A 8 9.81 -15.02 10.29
N SER A 9 9.69 -15.90 9.30
CA SER A 9 9.24 -17.28 9.50
C SER A 9 10.12 -18.09 10.44
N ARG A 10 11.43 -17.83 10.45
CA ARG A 10 12.36 -18.47 11.39
C ARG A 10 12.32 -17.85 12.79
N ILE A 11 11.95 -16.57 12.88
CA ILE A 11 11.91 -15.82 14.14
C ILE A 11 10.60 -16.12 14.90
N ASP A 12 9.48 -16.25 14.19
CA ASP A 12 8.12 -16.28 14.75
C ASP A 12 7.87 -15.12 15.72
N PRO A 13 8.00 -13.85 15.27
CA PRO A 13 7.78 -12.72 16.15
C PRO A 13 6.31 -12.65 16.57
N ASP A 14 6.02 -12.18 17.79
CA ASP A 14 4.63 -11.97 18.22
C ASP A 14 3.88 -10.98 17.31
N PHE A 15 4.62 -10.03 16.72
CA PHE A 15 4.06 -8.91 15.99
C PHE A 15 4.89 -8.52 14.76
N ILE A 16 4.23 -8.40 13.61
CA ILE A 16 4.79 -7.93 12.34
C ILE A 16 4.01 -6.67 11.93
N ARG A 17 4.69 -5.53 11.94
CA ARG A 17 4.10 -4.24 11.59
C ARG A 17 4.66 -3.75 10.27
N ILE A 18 3.80 -3.65 9.26
CA ILE A 18 4.17 -3.22 7.91
C ILE A 18 4.24 -1.70 7.87
N ARG A 19 5.24 -1.19 7.15
CA ARG A 19 5.45 0.24 6.90
C ARG A 19 5.82 0.46 5.45
N THR A 20 5.09 1.35 4.79
CA THR A 20 5.46 1.88 3.47
C THR A 20 6.68 2.79 3.60
N LEU A 21 7.63 2.64 2.68
CA LEU A 21 8.79 3.52 2.59
C LEU A 21 8.33 4.94 2.25
N ALA A 22 8.83 5.90 3.02
CA ALA A 22 8.64 7.33 2.82
C ALA A 22 10.02 7.96 2.59
N LEU A 23 10.12 8.83 1.60
CA LEU A 23 11.36 9.53 1.23
C LEU A 23 11.19 11.04 1.43
N PRO A 24 11.21 11.56 2.67
CA PRO A 24 11.23 12.99 2.90
C PRO A 24 12.48 13.65 2.32
N ASP A 25 12.33 14.92 1.97
CA ASP A 25 13.43 15.74 1.45
C ASP A 25 14.59 15.80 2.45
N GLY A 26 15.82 15.76 1.92
CA GLY A 26 17.04 15.87 2.72
C GLY A 26 17.58 14.54 3.27
N LEU A 27 16.93 13.40 3.00
CA LEU A 27 17.53 12.09 3.23
C LEU A 27 18.46 11.69 2.08
N ASP A 28 19.60 11.06 2.39
CA ASP A 28 20.53 10.52 1.38
C ASP A 28 19.81 9.59 0.39
N LEU A 29 18.86 8.77 0.87
CA LEU A 29 18.09 7.86 0.03
C LEU A 29 17.12 8.59 -0.92
N ALA A 30 16.54 9.72 -0.48
CA ALA A 30 15.71 10.56 -1.36
C ALA A 30 16.57 11.18 -2.47
N ASP A 31 17.79 11.56 -2.12
CA ASP A 31 18.83 12.06 -3.01
C ASP A 31 19.30 11.01 -4.03
N GLU A 32 19.37 9.73 -3.64
CA GLU A 32 19.64 8.61 -4.54
C GLU A 32 18.46 8.34 -5.47
N ALA A 33 17.23 8.43 -4.96
CA ALA A 33 16.02 8.28 -5.76
C ALA A 33 15.92 9.36 -6.85
N ALA A 34 16.15 10.63 -6.48
CA ALA A 34 16.16 11.75 -7.41
C ALA A 34 17.23 11.62 -8.51
N ARG A 35 18.31 10.87 -8.26
CA ARG A 35 19.38 10.60 -9.23
C ARG A 35 19.20 9.28 -9.98
N GLY A 36 18.08 8.57 -9.78
CA GLY A 36 17.78 7.28 -10.42
C GLY A 36 18.69 6.13 -9.96
N ARG A 37 19.35 6.26 -8.81
CA ARG A 37 20.17 5.19 -8.21
C ARG A 37 19.36 4.28 -7.30
N PHE A 38 18.20 4.76 -6.85
CA PHE A 38 17.23 4.01 -6.09
C PHE A 38 15.87 4.19 -6.77
N ASP A 39 15.15 3.10 -6.98
CA ASP A 39 13.82 3.13 -7.57
C ASP A 39 12.80 2.66 -6.53
N PRO A 40 12.08 3.59 -5.86
CA PRO A 40 11.07 3.22 -4.88
C PRO A 40 9.89 2.54 -5.56
N LEU A 41 9.37 1.47 -4.94
CA LEU A 41 8.18 0.79 -5.44
C LEU A 41 6.99 1.74 -5.52
N VAL A 42 6.24 1.66 -6.63
CA VAL A 42 4.96 2.34 -6.76
C VAL A 42 3.86 1.57 -6.04
N ASP A 43 2.70 2.20 -5.82
CA ASP A 43 1.59 1.63 -5.03
C ASP A 43 1.15 0.24 -5.49
N ARG A 44 1.12 0.01 -6.81
CA ARG A 44 0.79 -1.31 -7.37
C ARG A 44 1.87 -2.36 -7.04
N GLU A 45 3.14 -2.01 -7.20
CA GLU A 45 4.26 -2.90 -6.89
C GLU A 45 4.36 -3.20 -5.40
N VAL A 46 4.04 -2.22 -4.54
CA VAL A 46 3.90 -2.42 -3.08
C VAL A 46 2.78 -3.43 -2.78
N ALA A 47 1.66 -3.39 -3.50
CA ALA A 47 0.60 -4.37 -3.35
C ALA A 47 1.05 -5.78 -3.77
N GLU A 48 1.75 -5.90 -4.90
CA GLU A 48 2.30 -7.17 -5.39
C GLU A 48 3.35 -7.75 -4.42
N GLU A 49 4.27 -6.90 -3.91
CA GLU A 49 5.27 -7.32 -2.93
C GLU A 49 4.62 -7.74 -1.60
N LEU A 50 3.63 -6.98 -1.11
CA LEU A 50 2.96 -7.28 0.13
C LEU A 50 2.18 -8.60 0.04
N LEU A 51 1.51 -8.87 -1.08
CA LEU A 51 0.84 -10.14 -1.32
C LEU A 51 1.83 -11.30 -1.25
N LEU A 52 2.93 -11.20 -2.01
CA LEU A 52 3.99 -12.21 -2.03
C LEU A 52 4.59 -12.44 -0.64
N PHE A 53 4.84 -11.36 0.11
CA PHE A 53 5.36 -11.41 1.47
C PHE A 53 4.41 -12.18 2.41
N LEU A 54 3.13 -11.81 2.44
CA LEU A 54 2.14 -12.47 3.31
C LEU A 54 1.90 -13.94 2.92
N GLU A 55 1.90 -14.27 1.64
CA GLU A 55 1.78 -15.65 1.16
C GLU A 55 2.99 -16.49 1.54
N SER A 56 4.18 -15.88 1.59
CA SER A 56 5.45 -16.57 1.86
C SER A 56 5.76 -16.79 3.35
N LEU A 57 5.06 -16.10 4.27
CA LEU A 57 5.21 -16.33 5.72
C LEU A 57 4.70 -17.73 6.07
N THR A 58 5.54 -18.66 6.49
CA THR A 58 5.13 -20.03 6.86
C THR A 58 5.52 -20.35 8.30
N GLY A 59 4.74 -21.23 8.96
CA GLY A 59 5.08 -21.80 10.26
C GLY A 59 5.04 -20.86 11.47
N ILE A 60 4.37 -19.71 11.38
CA ILE A 60 4.35 -18.67 12.44
C ILE A 60 2.94 -18.37 12.95
N THR A 61 2.88 -17.80 14.15
CA THR A 61 1.63 -17.39 14.83
C THR A 61 1.50 -15.89 15.06
N SER A 62 2.34 -15.12 14.35
CA SER A 62 2.45 -13.67 14.43
C SER A 62 1.13 -12.94 14.17
N ARG A 63 0.92 -11.83 14.87
CA ARG A 63 -0.07 -10.82 14.49
C ARG A 63 0.54 -9.87 13.45
N VAL A 64 -0.12 -9.70 12.32
CA VAL A 64 0.25 -8.78 11.26
C VAL A 64 -0.63 -7.54 11.33
N VAL A 65 -0.04 -6.34 11.18
CA VAL A 65 -0.79 -5.08 11.07
C VAL A 65 -0.19 -4.14 10.03
N SER A 66 -1.05 -3.38 9.36
CA SER A 66 -0.71 -2.35 8.37
C SER A 66 -1.27 -0.98 8.77
N ASP A 67 -1.23 -0.68 10.08
CA ASP A 67 -1.90 0.42 10.80
C ASP A 67 -1.35 1.85 10.57
N HIS A 68 -0.70 2.13 9.44
CA HIS A 68 -0.12 3.47 9.17
C HIS A 68 -0.87 4.22 8.07
N ILE A 69 -0.99 5.54 8.24
CA ILE A 69 -1.64 6.44 7.26
C ILE A 69 -0.99 6.41 5.87
N LEU A 70 0.30 6.07 5.81
CA LEU A 70 1.04 5.93 4.54
C LEU A 70 0.88 4.55 3.90
N ASN A 71 0.37 3.56 4.61
CA ASN A 71 0.20 2.23 4.03
C ASN A 71 -1.00 2.23 3.09
N LEU A 72 -0.84 1.59 1.93
CA LEU A 72 -1.90 1.50 0.91
C LEU A 72 -3.15 0.83 1.49
N PHE A 73 -2.99 -0.26 2.24
CA PHE A 73 -4.09 -1.00 2.88
C PHE A 73 -4.01 -0.89 4.40
N GLU A 74 -4.69 0.11 4.98
CA GLU A 74 -4.72 0.29 6.44
C GLU A 74 -5.54 -0.80 7.15
N GLU A 75 -6.51 -1.39 6.43
CA GLU A 75 -7.40 -2.43 6.95
C GLU A 75 -6.76 -3.82 7.10
N ILE A 76 -5.53 -4.00 6.62
CA ILE A 76 -4.83 -5.28 6.75
C ILE A 76 -4.33 -5.43 8.18
N GLU A 77 -5.03 -6.26 8.92
CA GLU A 77 -4.71 -6.66 10.28
C GLU A 77 -5.26 -8.06 10.52
N GLY A 78 -4.51 -8.94 11.19
CA GLY A 78 -4.97 -10.30 11.51
C GLY A 78 -3.89 -11.15 12.17
N ARG A 79 -4.25 -12.35 12.62
CA ARG A 79 -3.32 -13.35 13.16
C ARG A 79 -3.05 -14.47 12.15
N LEU A 80 -1.79 -14.86 12.00
CA LEU A 80 -1.41 -16.00 11.19
C LEU A 80 -1.51 -17.30 12.00
N PRO A 81 -1.87 -18.42 11.36
CA PRO A 81 -2.27 -18.54 9.95
C PRO A 81 -3.75 -18.19 9.67
N GLU A 82 -4.58 -17.98 10.69
CA GLU A 82 -6.05 -17.97 10.59
C GLU A 82 -6.60 -16.87 9.67
N ASP A 83 -6.05 -15.66 9.75
CA ASP A 83 -6.52 -14.49 9.00
C ASP A 83 -5.82 -14.29 7.64
N ARG A 84 -4.89 -15.18 7.26
CA ARG A 84 -4.08 -15.01 6.03
C ARG A 84 -4.94 -14.78 4.80
N GLU A 85 -5.95 -15.60 4.61
CA GLU A 85 -6.79 -15.54 3.41
C GLU A 85 -7.61 -14.25 3.36
N ARG A 86 -8.08 -13.77 4.53
CA ARG A 86 -8.77 -12.49 4.63
C ARG A 86 -7.83 -11.32 4.29
N MET A 87 -6.62 -11.30 4.84
CA MET A 87 -5.64 -10.24 4.61
C MET A 87 -5.19 -10.19 3.15
N THR A 88 -4.78 -11.34 2.59
CA THR A 88 -4.36 -11.44 1.18
C THR A 88 -5.52 -11.20 0.22
N GLY A 89 -6.74 -11.58 0.60
CA GLY A 89 -7.96 -11.32 -0.17
C GLY A 89 -8.20 -9.84 -0.45
N VAL A 90 -7.89 -8.92 0.47
CA VAL A 90 -7.98 -7.46 0.20
C VAL A 90 -7.05 -7.06 -0.93
N ILE A 91 -5.79 -7.52 -0.87
CA ILE A 91 -4.76 -7.17 -1.85
C ILE A 91 -5.11 -7.76 -3.23
N ARG A 92 -5.54 -9.03 -3.28
CA ARG A 92 -5.98 -9.67 -4.53
C ARG A 92 -7.17 -8.95 -5.15
N ARG A 93 -8.15 -8.50 -4.34
CA ARG A 93 -9.27 -7.69 -4.84
C ARG A 93 -8.78 -6.38 -5.47
N PHE A 94 -7.85 -5.68 -4.84
CA PHE A 94 -7.27 -4.46 -5.41
C PHE A 94 -6.53 -4.73 -6.73
N LEU A 95 -5.65 -5.74 -6.76
CA LEU A 95 -4.87 -6.07 -7.95
C LEU A 95 -5.74 -6.53 -9.14
N ALA A 96 -6.93 -7.08 -8.85
CA ALA A 96 -7.91 -7.49 -9.84
C ALA A 96 -8.83 -6.36 -10.34
N LEU A 97 -8.78 -5.17 -9.75
CA LEU A 97 -9.52 -4.00 -10.26
C LEU A 97 -8.99 -3.57 -11.63
N ASP A 98 -9.86 -3.02 -12.46
CA ASP A 98 -9.44 -2.33 -13.68
C ASP A 98 -8.54 -1.14 -13.35
N PRO A 99 -7.60 -0.74 -14.23
CA PRO A 99 -6.64 0.33 -13.95
C PRO A 99 -7.26 1.65 -13.48
N ALA A 100 -8.44 2.00 -14.01
CA ALA A 100 -9.16 3.21 -13.60
C ALA A 100 -9.67 3.15 -12.16
N GLU A 101 -10.10 1.97 -11.69
CA GLU A 101 -10.54 1.76 -10.31
C GLU A 101 -9.35 1.68 -9.34
N GLN A 102 -8.22 1.11 -9.78
CA GLN A 102 -6.96 1.15 -9.01
C GLN A 102 -6.53 2.60 -8.79
N LEU A 103 -6.49 3.40 -9.87
CA LEU A 103 -6.16 4.83 -9.82
C LEU A 103 -7.08 5.58 -8.86
N LEU A 104 -8.40 5.38 -8.97
CA LEU A 104 -9.36 6.03 -8.09
C LEU A 104 -9.11 5.67 -6.62
N TYR A 105 -8.83 4.39 -6.34
CA TYR A 105 -8.49 3.94 -4.99
C TYR A 105 -7.21 4.59 -4.46
N GLN A 106 -6.12 4.57 -5.25
CA GLN A 106 -4.84 5.16 -4.87
C GLN A 106 -5.00 6.65 -4.53
N VAL A 107 -5.65 7.42 -5.41
CA VAL A 107 -5.89 8.85 -5.16
C VAL A 107 -6.78 9.05 -3.94
N GLY A 108 -7.87 8.30 -3.80
CA GLY A 108 -8.75 8.39 -2.64
C GLY A 108 -8.04 8.03 -1.34
N ARG A 109 -7.13 7.04 -1.36
CA ARG A 109 -6.31 6.66 -0.22
C ARG A 109 -5.32 7.76 0.16
N ARG A 110 -4.60 8.33 -0.83
CA ARG A 110 -3.59 9.38 -0.61
C ARG A 110 -4.19 10.75 -0.24
N THR A 111 -5.47 10.95 -0.49
CA THR A 111 -6.22 12.16 -0.10
C THR A 111 -7.04 11.98 1.18
N GLY A 112 -7.01 10.80 1.81
CA GLY A 112 -7.76 10.50 3.03
C GLY A 112 -9.26 10.28 2.83
N VAL A 113 -9.72 10.17 1.58
CA VAL A 113 -11.12 9.88 1.24
C VAL A 113 -11.46 8.41 1.48
N PHE A 114 -10.51 7.51 1.23
CA PHE A 114 -10.64 6.07 1.46
C PHE A 114 -9.70 5.60 2.59
N GLN A 115 -10.24 4.73 3.43
CA GLN A 115 -9.52 3.97 4.46
C GLN A 115 -9.49 2.48 4.15
N ARG A 116 -10.48 1.99 3.40
CA ARG A 116 -10.68 0.58 3.06
C ARG A 116 -10.98 0.44 1.57
N LEU A 117 -10.67 -0.72 0.99
CA LEU A 117 -10.99 -1.01 -0.41
C LEU A 117 -12.50 -0.91 -0.69
N ASP A 118 -13.32 -1.33 0.28
CA ASP A 118 -14.78 -1.32 0.14
C ASP A 118 -15.36 0.11 0.12
N ASP A 119 -14.60 1.15 0.49
CA ASP A 119 -15.01 2.55 0.33
C ASP A 119 -15.19 2.92 -1.17
N LEU A 120 -14.62 2.14 -2.08
CA LEU A 120 -14.92 2.24 -3.52
C LEU A 120 -16.39 2.00 -3.85
N GLN A 121 -17.18 1.40 -2.96
CA GLN A 121 -18.61 1.16 -3.16
C GLN A 121 -19.49 2.31 -2.67
N ASP A 122 -18.93 3.26 -1.91
CA ASP A 122 -19.65 4.43 -1.40
C ASP A 122 -19.72 5.54 -2.48
N PRO A 123 -20.91 5.86 -3.02
CA PRO A 123 -21.04 6.85 -4.08
C PRO A 123 -20.55 8.25 -3.69
N VAL A 124 -20.70 8.64 -2.42
CA VAL A 124 -20.29 9.95 -1.91
C VAL A 124 -18.77 10.02 -1.87
N ARG A 125 -18.12 9.00 -1.29
CA ARG A 125 -16.65 8.94 -1.23
C ARG A 125 -16.04 8.82 -2.62
N ARG A 126 -16.62 8.02 -3.52
CA ARG A 126 -16.21 7.98 -4.94
C ARG A 126 -16.27 9.36 -5.58
N GLY A 127 -17.33 10.13 -5.34
CA GLY A 127 -17.46 11.50 -5.83
C GLY A 127 -16.32 12.40 -5.35
N HIS A 128 -15.98 12.32 -4.07
CA HIS A 128 -14.83 13.06 -3.51
C HIS A 128 -13.49 12.61 -4.08
N ALA A 129 -13.26 11.31 -4.26
CA ALA A 129 -12.03 10.81 -4.87
C ALA A 129 -11.92 11.26 -6.34
N ARG A 130 -13.03 11.21 -7.11
CA ARG A 130 -13.08 11.72 -8.49
C ARG A 130 -12.76 13.20 -8.57
N HIS A 131 -13.28 14.00 -7.64
CA HIS A 131 -12.93 15.42 -7.57
C HIS A 131 -11.41 15.63 -7.46
N TRP A 132 -10.71 14.82 -6.67
CA TRP A 132 -9.25 14.89 -6.58
C TRP A 132 -8.54 14.40 -7.84
N VAL A 133 -9.04 13.33 -8.47
CA VAL A 133 -8.54 12.86 -9.78
C VAL A 133 -8.61 13.97 -10.82
N GLU A 134 -9.76 14.65 -10.93
CA GLU A 134 -9.95 15.77 -11.86
C GLU A 134 -9.06 16.96 -11.49
N ARG A 135 -9.02 17.34 -10.21
CA ARG A 135 -8.25 18.48 -9.71
C ARG A 135 -6.75 18.36 -9.99
N PHE A 136 -6.20 17.16 -9.89
CA PHE A 136 -4.78 16.90 -10.15
C PHE A 136 -4.52 16.36 -11.57
N ALA A 137 -5.55 16.28 -12.43
CA ALA A 137 -5.46 15.69 -13.77
C ALA A 137 -4.77 14.32 -13.77
N VAL A 138 -5.18 13.45 -12.85
CA VAL A 138 -4.55 12.14 -12.65
C VAL A 138 -4.93 11.19 -13.79
N THR A 139 -3.94 10.56 -14.38
CA THR A 139 -4.05 9.55 -15.44
C THR A 139 -3.26 8.31 -15.05
N PRO A 140 -3.48 7.15 -15.72
CA PRO A 140 -2.67 5.95 -15.47
C PRO A 140 -1.16 6.18 -15.62
N GLU A 141 -0.74 7.14 -16.45
CA GLU A 141 0.66 7.44 -16.71
C GLU A 141 1.32 8.31 -15.63
N ASN A 142 0.54 9.04 -14.81
CA ASN A 142 1.08 9.96 -13.81
C ASN A 142 0.64 9.65 -12.37
N VAL A 143 -0.20 8.62 -12.17
CA VAL A 143 -0.79 8.31 -10.86
C VAL A 143 0.29 8.13 -9.79
N ASP A 144 1.37 7.42 -10.09
CA ASP A 144 2.43 7.14 -9.11
C ASP A 144 3.20 8.40 -8.71
N GLN A 145 3.43 9.30 -9.66
CA GLN A 145 4.04 10.61 -9.36
C GLN A 145 3.11 11.45 -8.47
N VAL A 146 1.82 11.48 -8.78
CA VAL A 146 0.84 12.27 -8.01
C VAL A 146 0.66 11.69 -6.61
N THR A 147 0.51 10.37 -6.48
CA THR A 147 0.34 9.70 -5.18
C THR A 147 1.57 9.87 -4.31
N GLY A 148 2.77 9.76 -4.88
CA GLY A 148 4.03 10.06 -4.21
C GLY A 148 4.07 11.49 -3.67
N ALA A 149 3.69 12.49 -4.48
CA ALA A 149 3.64 13.88 -4.05
C ALA A 149 2.57 14.15 -2.97
N LEU A 150 1.43 13.46 -3.02
CA LEU A 150 0.40 13.55 -1.99
C LEU A 150 0.87 12.96 -0.65
N MET A 151 1.67 11.90 -0.68
CA MET A 151 2.24 11.28 0.52
C MET A 151 3.18 12.21 1.28
N GLN A 152 3.92 13.09 0.58
CA GLN A 152 4.84 14.05 1.21
C GLN A 152 4.16 15.01 2.20
N ARG A 153 2.83 15.13 2.18
CA ARG A 153 2.08 15.96 3.14
C ARG A 153 1.99 15.35 4.54
N PHE A 154 2.31 14.07 4.68
CA PHE A 154 2.20 13.31 5.92
C PHE A 154 3.56 12.92 6.52
N ILE A 155 4.64 13.38 5.91
CA ILE A 155 6.02 13.03 6.26
C ILE A 155 6.73 14.27 6.82
#